data_AF-A0A8H8DQE4-F1
#
_entry.id   AF-A0A8H8DQE4-F1
#
_cell.length_a   1.000
_cell.length_b   1.000
_cell.length_c   1.000
_cell.angle_alpha   90.00
_cell.angle_beta   90.00
_cell.angle_gamma   90.00
#
_symmetry.space_group_name_H-M   'P 1'
#
loop_
_entity.id
_entity.type
_entity.pdbx_description
1 polymer ?
#
loop_
_entity_poly.entity_id
_entity_poly.type
_entity_poly.pdbx_seq_one_letter_code
_entity_poly.pdbx_strand_id
1 'polypeptide(L)'
;MSRALQFHPTKSKLWIFAGYHELNWNDNMPAARIMMQRGLRLNMHSPELWIEYCRIELLYIIKLSARHKILEIHEVKDNKNNHSLIQNKYTDEIIQDKGIDEETQNEGVIETIKDDYIVLSDIVSKEYGKVHSIAPTDTRPNQSGNLVLDFQNNPVINGEIASIIIKTSTQHIQNNIELLESFYDMIESFDNLKCKCRLLDQIISLIREIPTTDLVEVTLLTLPLRKFLKNVSDRSFPNVLKSSLLKFEALTIQIDCSIMSYEKFCFSLNLFLDKEGLDNNLYTIISCFLHTILKKLEISGRLSSKLKKLQKRFSFVSESNVDSRSNLNSETQI
;
A
#
# COMPACT_ATOMS: atom_id res chain seq x y z
N MET A 1 7.58 23.48 14.28
CA MET A 1 8.02 22.55 13.22
C MET A 1 8.82 23.21 12.10
N SER A 2 8.36 24.36 11.58
CA SER A 2 8.96 25.06 10.42
C SER A 2 10.49 25.31 10.52
N ARG A 3 11.01 25.78 11.66
CA ARG A 3 12.47 26.04 11.82
C ARG A 3 13.35 24.79 11.65
N ALA A 4 12.90 23.62 12.13
CA ALA A 4 13.68 22.39 12.01
C ALA A 4 13.81 21.91 10.55
N LEU A 5 12.75 22.10 9.75
CA LEU A 5 12.77 21.80 8.31
C LEU A 5 13.66 22.77 7.53
N GLN A 6 13.76 24.02 7.97
CA GLN A 6 14.67 25.02 7.38
C GLN A 6 16.14 24.67 7.61
N PHE A 7 16.51 24.20 8.80
CA PHE A 7 17.89 23.82 9.10
C PHE A 7 18.30 22.45 8.52
N HIS A 8 17.35 21.53 8.33
CA HIS A 8 17.63 20.18 7.84
C HIS A 8 16.68 19.72 6.71
N PRO A 9 16.65 20.44 5.56
CA PRO A 9 15.75 20.16 4.45
C PRO A 9 16.00 18.81 3.76
N THR A 10 17.22 18.28 3.84
CA THR A 10 17.62 17.01 3.21
C THR A 10 17.28 15.76 4.04
N LYS A 11 16.69 15.93 5.23
CA LYS A 11 16.32 14.81 6.09
C LYS A 11 14.87 14.40 5.82
N SER A 12 14.67 13.37 4.98
CA SER A 12 13.35 12.79 4.63
C SER A 12 12.45 12.57 5.85
N LYS A 13 13.00 12.02 6.94
CA LYS A 13 12.26 11.72 8.18
C LYS A 13 11.58 12.94 8.82
N LEU A 14 12.16 14.13 8.69
CA LEU A 14 11.52 15.35 9.24
C LEU A 14 10.29 15.74 8.43
N TRP A 15 10.35 15.59 7.10
CA TRP A 15 9.20 15.82 6.22
C TRP A 15 8.08 14.81 6.48
N ILE A 16 8.44 13.54 6.64
CA ILE A 16 7.52 12.47 7.02
C ILE A 16 6.81 12.83 8.32
N PHE A 17 7.57 13.19 9.36
CA PHE A 17 7.01 13.56 10.66
C PHE A 17 6.10 14.79 10.56
N ALA A 18 6.46 15.79 9.76
CA ALA A 18 5.61 16.96 9.51
C ALA A 18 4.30 16.59 8.79
N GLY A 19 4.36 15.78 7.73
CA GLY A 19 3.17 15.31 7.02
C GLY A 19 2.21 14.53 7.91
N TYR A 20 2.74 13.61 8.72
CA TYR A 20 1.94 12.89 9.72
C TYR A 20 1.36 13.80 10.79
N HIS A 21 2.12 14.80 11.24
CA HIS A 21 1.64 15.76 12.22
C HIS A 21 0.40 16.50 11.70
N GLU A 22 0.48 17.03 10.48
CA GLU A 22 -0.64 17.73 9.84
C GLU A 22 -1.87 16.83 9.64
N LEU A 23 -1.69 15.57 9.22
CA LEU A 23 -2.80 14.63 9.03
C LEU A 23 -3.44 14.18 10.36
N ASN A 24 -2.66 13.97 11.41
CA ASN A 24 -3.14 13.33 12.64
C ASN A 24 -3.60 14.31 13.71
N TRP A 25 -2.91 15.44 13.87
CA TRP A 25 -3.26 16.44 14.88
C TRP A 25 -4.08 17.59 14.32
N ASN A 26 -3.74 18.07 13.12
CA ASN A 26 -4.44 19.21 12.53
C ASN A 26 -5.60 18.80 11.61
N ASP A 27 -5.77 17.49 11.34
CA ASP A 27 -6.70 16.92 10.35
C ASP A 27 -6.67 17.64 8.99
N ASN A 28 -5.50 18.20 8.64
CA ASN A 28 -5.31 19.07 7.49
C ASN A 28 -4.54 18.32 6.41
N MET A 29 -5.30 17.55 5.61
CA MET A 29 -4.73 16.79 4.50
C MET A 29 -4.06 17.69 3.44
N PRO A 30 -4.63 18.85 3.04
CA PRO A 30 -3.94 19.78 2.13
C PRO A 30 -2.56 20.22 2.63
N ALA A 31 -2.44 20.59 3.91
CA ALA A 31 -1.15 20.96 4.50
C ALA A 31 -0.17 19.78 4.53
N ALA A 32 -0.65 18.58 4.87
CA ALA A 32 0.16 17.36 4.83
C ALA A 32 0.73 17.10 3.43
N ARG A 33 -0.08 17.24 2.37
CA ARG A 33 0.38 17.11 0.98
C ARG A 33 1.44 18.13 0.62
N ILE A 34 1.23 19.40 0.97
CA ILE A 34 2.20 20.46 0.70
C ILE A 34 3.55 20.12 1.34
N MET A 35 3.55 19.63 2.59
CA MET A 35 4.78 19.21 3.27
C MET A 35 5.45 18.03 2.55
N MET A 36 4.69 16.98 2.21
CA MET A 36 5.25 15.80 1.53
C MET A 36 5.76 16.12 0.13
N GLN A 37 5.03 16.91 -0.66
CA GLN A 37 5.43 17.33 -2.00
C GLN A 37 6.68 18.23 -1.97
N ARG A 38 6.78 19.16 -1.00
CA ARG A 38 8.01 19.94 -0.77
C ARG A 38 9.17 19.04 -0.37
N GLY A 39 8.94 18.08 0.51
CA GLY A 39 9.93 17.09 0.88
C GLY A 39 10.44 16.29 -0.33
N LEU A 40 9.54 15.89 -1.23
CA LEU A 40 9.85 15.13 -2.45
C LEU A 40 10.65 15.94 -3.46
N ARG A 41 10.39 17.26 -3.59
CA ARG A 41 11.23 18.16 -4.40
C ARG A 41 12.69 18.12 -3.99
N LEU A 42 12.95 18.02 -2.69
CA LEU A 42 14.30 18.07 -2.12
C LEU A 42 14.93 16.67 -2.02
N ASN A 43 14.12 15.63 -1.83
CA ASN A 43 14.56 14.28 -1.50
C ASN A 43 13.94 13.22 -2.43
N MET A 44 13.93 13.48 -3.75
CA MET A 44 13.26 12.60 -4.73
C MET A 44 13.84 11.18 -4.81
N HIS A 45 15.10 10.99 -4.42
CA HIS A 45 15.76 9.68 -4.42
C HIS A 45 15.48 8.87 -3.14
N SER A 46 14.73 9.40 -2.18
CA SER A 46 14.41 8.70 -0.94
C SER A 46 13.19 7.80 -1.12
N PRO A 47 13.35 6.46 -1.20
CA PRO A 47 12.21 5.55 -1.33
C PRO A 47 11.28 5.62 -0.11
N GLU A 48 11.85 5.81 1.09
CA GLU A 48 11.12 5.97 2.35
C GLU A 48 10.08 7.10 2.25
N LEU A 49 10.47 8.26 1.70
CA LEU A 49 9.56 9.41 1.59
C LEU A 49 8.38 9.14 0.64
N TRP A 50 8.63 8.44 -0.47
CA TRP A 50 7.58 8.04 -1.42
C TRP A 50 6.58 7.06 -0.78
N ILE A 51 7.08 6.07 -0.05
CA ILE A 51 6.26 5.07 0.65
C ILE A 51 5.39 5.76 1.71
N GLU A 52 5.97 6.64 2.51
CA GLU A 52 5.23 7.35 3.55
C GLU A 52 4.21 8.33 2.98
N TYR A 53 4.50 8.99 1.86
CA TYR A 53 3.52 9.85 1.21
C TYR A 53 2.31 9.06 0.71
N CYS A 54 2.55 7.92 0.06
CA CYS A 54 1.48 7.02 -0.34
C CYS A 54 0.70 6.53 0.88
N ARG A 55 1.38 6.17 1.98
CA ARG A 55 0.72 5.75 3.23
C ARG A 55 -0.19 6.83 3.81
N ILE A 56 0.26 8.09 3.84
CA ILE A 56 -0.53 9.25 4.29
C ILE A 56 -1.81 9.41 3.45
N GLU A 57 -1.73 9.29 2.12
CA GLU A 57 -2.92 9.32 1.25
C GLU A 57 -3.89 8.17 1.52
N LEU A 58 -3.39 6.96 1.68
CA LEU A 58 -4.24 5.78 1.96
C LEU A 58 -4.90 5.88 3.34
N LEU A 59 -4.19 6.37 4.36
CA LEU A 59 -4.76 6.65 5.67
C LEU A 59 -5.88 7.68 5.60
N TYR A 60 -5.70 8.73 4.79
CA TYR A 60 -6.75 9.72 4.56
C TYR A 60 -7.99 9.11 3.90
N ILE A 61 -7.83 8.23 2.90
CA ILE A 61 -8.94 7.50 2.26
C ILE A 61 -9.70 6.63 3.28
N ILE A 62 -8.98 5.95 4.17
CA ILE A 62 -9.58 5.15 5.24
C ILE A 62 -10.39 6.04 6.20
N LYS A 63 -9.83 7.19 6.63
CA LYS A 63 -10.53 8.17 7.48
C LYS A 63 -11.80 8.70 6.80
N LEU A 64 -11.71 9.08 5.53
CA LEU A 64 -12.88 9.53 4.74
C LEU A 64 -13.95 8.45 4.61
N SER A 65 -13.54 7.21 4.33
CA SER A 65 -14.46 6.07 4.20
C SER A 65 -15.18 5.78 5.52
N ALA A 66 -14.47 5.87 6.65
CA ALA A 66 -15.06 5.70 7.98
C ALA A 66 -16.09 6.80 8.30
N ARG A 67 -15.77 8.06 8.01
CA ARG A 67 -16.69 9.21 8.21
C ARG A 67 -17.96 9.06 7.39
N HIS A 68 -17.83 8.69 6.11
CA HIS A 68 -18.97 8.49 5.24
C HIS A 68 -19.89 7.36 5.70
N LYS A 69 -19.32 6.22 6.12
CA LYS A 69 -20.09 5.10 6.66
C LYS A 69 -20.91 5.50 7.89
N ILE A 70 -20.41 6.42 8.72
CA ILE A 70 -21.14 6.95 9.87
C ILE A 70 -22.32 7.80 9.39
N LEU A 71 -22.10 8.73 8.46
CA LEU A 71 -23.16 9.60 7.92
C LEU A 71 -24.30 8.81 7.26
N GLU A 72 -23.98 7.80 6.44
CA GLU A 72 -24.97 6.91 5.83
C GLU A 72 -25.87 6.22 6.88
N ILE A 73 -25.29 5.80 8.02
CA ILE A 73 -26.03 5.15 9.10
C ILE A 73 -26.99 6.13 9.79
N HIS A 74 -26.62 7.40 9.90
CA HIS A 74 -27.47 8.42 10.51
C HIS A 74 -28.65 8.81 9.61
N GLU A 75 -28.43 9.03 8.31
CA GLU A 75 -29.51 9.33 7.36
C GLU A 75 -30.59 8.22 7.31
N VAL A 76 -30.18 6.95 7.40
CA VAL A 76 -31.11 5.80 7.41
C VAL A 76 -31.91 5.71 8.73
N LYS A 77 -31.34 6.18 9.85
CA LYS A 77 -32.04 6.20 11.15
C LYS A 77 -33.01 7.39 11.24
N ASP A 78 -32.63 8.55 10.73
CA ASP A 78 -33.47 9.75 10.75
C ASP A 78 -34.67 9.61 9.80
N ASN A 79 -34.51 8.95 8.66
CA ASN A 79 -35.62 8.65 7.74
C ASN A 79 -36.65 7.64 8.29
N LYS A 80 -36.30 6.83 9.30
CA LYS A 80 -37.27 5.93 9.96
C LYS A 80 -38.12 6.64 11.01
N ASN A 81 -37.71 7.81 11.49
CA ASN A 81 -38.41 8.54 12.56
C ASN A 81 -39.31 9.68 12.06
N ASN A 82 -39.24 10.07 10.78
CA ASN A 82 -39.91 11.27 10.27
C ASN A 82 -41.19 11.00 9.44
N HIS A 83 -41.83 9.82 9.57
CA HIS A 83 -43.17 9.61 9.00
C HIS A 83 -44.29 9.95 10.01
N SER A 84 -44.35 11.19 10.49
CA SER A 84 -45.61 11.78 10.95
C SER A 84 -45.54 13.30 11.00
N LEU A 85 -46.50 13.93 10.31
CA LEU A 85 -46.93 15.34 10.38
C LEU A 85 -46.23 16.33 9.43
N ILE A 86 -46.66 16.28 8.16
CA ILE A 86 -46.76 17.48 7.33
C ILE A 86 -48.09 18.18 7.66
N GLN A 87 -48.04 19.41 8.16
CA GLN A 87 -49.12 20.37 7.91
C GLN A 87 -48.62 21.82 7.91
N ASN A 88 -48.87 22.46 6.77
CA ASN A 88 -48.59 23.85 6.37
C ASN A 88 -49.01 24.93 7.40
N LYS A 89 -48.40 26.12 7.30
CA LYS A 89 -49.08 27.43 7.11
C LYS A 89 -48.08 28.62 7.01
N TYR A 90 -48.15 29.38 5.88
CA TYR A 90 -48.07 30.86 5.65
C TYR A 90 -47.00 31.73 6.37
N THR A 91 -46.43 32.84 5.87
CA THR A 91 -46.35 33.59 4.58
C THR A 91 -45.28 34.70 4.76
N ASP A 92 -44.68 35.11 3.64
CA ASP A 92 -43.98 36.35 3.26
C ASP A 92 -43.88 37.52 4.26
N GLU A 93 -42.68 38.12 4.34
CA GLU A 93 -42.45 39.58 4.36
C GLU A 93 -41.00 39.93 3.93
N ILE A 94 -40.88 41.03 3.18
CA ILE A 94 -39.73 41.52 2.39
C ILE A 94 -38.95 42.59 3.19
N ILE A 95 -37.74 42.96 2.71
CA ILE A 95 -36.96 44.22 2.92
C ILE A 95 -35.84 44.07 4.00
N GLN A 96 -34.56 44.46 3.88
CA GLN A 96 -33.81 45.36 2.98
C GLN A 96 -32.31 45.00 2.91
N ASP A 97 -31.74 45.35 1.76
CA ASP A 97 -30.35 45.63 1.41
C ASP A 97 -29.63 46.66 2.32
N LYS A 98 -28.35 46.41 2.63
CA LYS A 98 -27.28 47.42 2.80
C LYS A 98 -25.90 46.76 2.57
N GLY A 99 -25.16 47.29 1.58
CA GLY A 99 -23.84 46.82 1.20
C GLY A 99 -22.64 47.53 1.87
N ILE A 100 -21.48 47.05 1.41
CA ILE A 100 -20.12 47.63 1.28
C ILE A 100 -19.32 47.87 2.58
N ASP A 101 -18.16 47.19 2.71
CA ASP A 101 -16.82 47.81 2.56
C ASP A 101 -15.68 46.77 2.76
N GLU A 102 -14.78 46.76 1.78
CA GLU A 102 -13.45 46.15 1.80
C GLU A 102 -12.52 46.96 2.70
N GLU A 103 -11.62 46.32 3.44
CA GLU A 103 -10.23 46.79 3.59
C GLU A 103 -9.33 45.73 4.24
N THR A 104 -8.02 45.93 4.08
CA THR A 104 -7.04 44.91 3.72
C THR A 104 -5.91 44.87 4.78
N GLN A 105 -5.04 43.84 4.64
CA GLN A 105 -3.62 43.76 5.07
C GLN A 105 -3.30 43.09 6.41
N ASN A 106 -2.59 41.96 6.33
CA ASN A 106 -1.21 41.93 6.81
C ASN A 106 -0.39 40.81 6.14
N GLU A 107 0.74 41.23 5.59
CA GLU A 107 1.73 40.49 4.82
C GLU A 107 2.67 39.66 5.70
N GLY A 108 3.12 38.53 5.15
CA GLY A 108 4.24 37.74 5.66
C GLY A 108 4.95 37.10 4.47
N VAL A 109 5.88 37.85 3.89
CA VAL A 109 6.72 37.50 2.73
C VAL A 109 7.49 36.19 2.98
N ILE A 110 7.32 35.20 2.10
CA ILE A 110 8.29 34.12 1.91
C ILE A 110 8.66 34.12 0.43
N GLU A 111 9.89 34.53 0.15
CA GLU A 111 10.48 34.54 -1.18
C GLU A 111 10.44 33.15 -1.81
N THR A 112 9.87 33.14 -3.01
CA THR A 112 9.83 32.11 -4.04
C THR A 112 11.20 31.46 -4.26
N ILE A 113 11.33 30.19 -3.88
CA ILE A 113 12.32 29.29 -4.46
C ILE A 113 11.73 28.76 -5.76
N LYS A 114 12.39 29.14 -6.86
CA LYS A 114 12.01 28.93 -8.26
C LYS A 114 11.55 27.49 -8.57
N ASP A 115 10.54 27.45 -9.41
CA ASP A 115 9.84 26.29 -9.93
C ASP A 115 10.74 25.35 -10.72
N ASP A 116 11.07 24.20 -10.13
CA ASP A 116 11.27 22.96 -10.88
C ASP A 116 10.02 22.09 -10.68
N TYR A 117 9.32 21.87 -11.79
CA TYR A 117 7.95 21.34 -11.87
C TYR A 117 7.90 19.85 -11.48
N ILE A 118 7.25 19.51 -10.37
CA ILE A 118 6.78 18.13 -10.15
C ILE A 118 5.34 18.03 -10.64
N VAL A 119 5.13 17.16 -11.64
CA VAL A 119 3.82 16.85 -12.27
C VAL A 119 2.72 16.44 -11.27
N LEU A 120 3.10 15.96 -10.08
CA LEU A 120 2.20 15.68 -8.97
C LEU A 120 1.34 16.88 -8.54
N SER A 121 1.84 18.12 -8.68
CA SER A 121 1.14 19.33 -8.24
C SER A 121 -0.11 19.60 -9.07
N ASP A 122 -0.05 19.43 -10.39
CA ASP A 122 -1.15 19.79 -11.30
C ASP A 122 -2.28 18.76 -11.29
N ILE A 123 -1.94 17.46 -11.21
CA ILE A 123 -2.94 16.40 -11.18
C ILE A 123 -3.70 16.43 -9.84
N VAL A 124 -2.98 16.65 -8.73
CA VAL A 124 -3.60 16.82 -7.41
C VAL A 124 -4.44 18.10 -7.37
N SER A 125 -3.98 19.20 -7.97
CA SER A 125 -4.73 20.47 -8.00
C SER A 125 -6.00 20.40 -8.85
N LYS A 126 -5.98 19.73 -10.01
CA LYS A 126 -7.17 19.54 -10.87
C LYS A 126 -8.24 18.68 -10.21
N GLU A 127 -7.84 17.63 -9.49
CA GLU A 127 -8.77 16.75 -8.77
C GLU A 127 -9.32 17.42 -7.49
N TYR A 128 -8.53 18.26 -6.82
CA TYR A 128 -8.93 18.91 -5.54
C TYR A 128 -9.65 20.25 -5.67
N GLY A 129 -9.55 20.95 -6.81
CA GLY A 129 -10.31 22.18 -7.05
C GLY A 129 -11.84 21.98 -6.98
N LYS A 130 -12.32 20.74 -7.15
CA LYS A 130 -13.74 20.37 -7.05
C LYS A 130 -14.22 19.95 -5.66
N VAL A 131 -13.32 19.59 -4.73
CA VAL A 131 -13.69 18.99 -3.42
C VAL A 131 -13.72 20.03 -2.28
N HIS A 132 -13.06 21.18 -2.45
CA HIS A 132 -13.10 22.29 -1.47
C HIS A 132 -14.46 23.01 -1.38
N SER A 133 -15.47 22.63 -2.17
CA SER A 133 -16.87 23.03 -1.95
C SER A 133 -17.57 22.24 -0.84
N ILE A 134 -16.88 21.30 -0.19
CA ILE A 134 -17.37 20.57 0.99
C ILE A 134 -16.56 20.99 2.21
N ALA A 135 -16.62 22.28 2.54
CA ALA A 135 -16.37 22.72 3.91
C ALA A 135 -17.62 22.38 4.76
N PRO A 136 -17.48 22.04 6.05
CA PRO A 136 -18.62 21.97 6.95
C PRO A 136 -19.06 23.41 7.21
N THR A 137 -19.91 23.94 6.34
CA THR A 137 -20.71 25.11 6.67
C THR A 137 -21.71 24.67 7.72
N ASP A 138 -21.60 25.21 8.94
CA ASP A 138 -22.65 25.24 9.98
C ASP A 138 -23.87 26.05 9.48
N THR A 139 -24.39 25.70 8.31
CA THR A 139 -25.48 26.40 7.66
C THR A 139 -26.65 25.43 7.55
N ARG A 140 -27.68 25.79 8.29
CA ARG A 140 -29.03 25.22 8.33
C ARG A 140 -29.49 24.70 6.97
N PRO A 141 -30.21 23.56 6.91
CA PRO A 141 -30.49 22.86 5.68
C PRO A 141 -31.63 23.54 4.93
N ASN A 142 -31.31 24.58 4.16
CA ASN A 142 -32.25 25.13 3.18
C ASN A 142 -31.65 25.02 1.79
N GLN A 143 -32.18 24.03 1.06
CA GLN A 143 -32.26 23.97 -0.40
C GLN A 143 -30.94 24.13 -1.16
N SER A 144 -30.19 23.03 -1.28
CA SER A 144 -29.41 22.75 -2.47
C SER A 144 -29.72 21.32 -2.91
N GLY A 145 -30.23 21.19 -4.14
CA GLY A 145 -30.74 19.93 -4.66
C GLY A 145 -29.68 18.83 -4.67
N ASN A 146 -30.13 17.61 -4.39
CA ASN A 146 -29.54 16.32 -4.76
C ASN A 146 -28.14 16.39 -5.39
N LEU A 147 -27.12 16.69 -4.60
CA LEU A 147 -25.73 16.38 -4.90
C LEU A 147 -25.32 15.25 -3.97
N VAL A 148 -25.99 14.10 -4.12
CA VAL A 148 -25.35 12.82 -3.82
C VAL A 148 -24.26 12.66 -4.87
N LEU A 149 -23.16 13.39 -4.70
CA LEU A 149 -21.91 13.13 -5.41
C LEU A 149 -21.58 11.68 -5.09
N ASP A 150 -21.70 10.84 -6.10
CA ASP A 150 -21.56 9.40 -5.98
C ASP A 150 -20.19 9.08 -5.33
N PHE A 151 -20.22 8.83 -4.02
CA PHE A 151 -19.03 8.67 -3.18
C PHE A 151 -18.15 7.52 -3.70
N GLN A 152 -18.77 6.55 -4.37
CA GLN A 152 -18.08 5.42 -5.00
C GLN A 152 -17.27 5.82 -6.23
N ASN A 153 -17.67 6.89 -6.92
CA ASN A 153 -16.99 7.42 -8.09
C ASN A 153 -15.98 8.53 -7.75
N ASN A 154 -15.72 8.79 -6.47
CA ASN A 154 -14.77 9.82 -6.06
C ASN A 154 -13.31 9.36 -6.32
N PRO A 155 -12.53 10.12 -7.11
CA PRO A 155 -11.15 9.77 -7.48
C PRO A 155 -10.20 9.66 -6.27
N VAL A 156 -10.48 10.40 -5.19
CA VAL A 156 -9.74 10.30 -3.93
C VAL A 156 -9.93 8.92 -3.32
N ILE A 157 -11.18 8.44 -3.22
CA ILE A 157 -11.53 7.17 -2.58
C ILE A 157 -11.04 5.98 -3.41
N ASN A 158 -11.05 6.15 -4.73
CA ASN A 158 -10.46 5.19 -5.63
C ASN A 158 -8.94 5.12 -5.52
N GLY A 159 -8.27 6.08 -4.87
CA GLY A 159 -6.83 6.07 -4.64
C GLY A 159 -6.03 6.53 -5.86
N GLU A 160 -6.60 7.42 -6.69
CA GLU A 160 -5.89 7.94 -7.87
C GLU A 160 -4.61 8.68 -7.49
N ILE A 161 -4.61 9.44 -6.40
CA ILE A 161 -3.39 10.11 -5.92
C ILE A 161 -2.32 9.08 -5.54
N ALA A 162 -2.69 8.04 -4.80
CA ALA A 162 -1.77 6.96 -4.43
C ALA A 162 -1.21 6.26 -5.68
N SER A 163 -2.05 5.99 -6.68
CA SER A 163 -1.64 5.45 -7.98
C SER A 163 -0.62 6.33 -8.69
N ILE A 164 -0.85 7.65 -8.73
CA ILE A 164 0.07 8.61 -9.34
C ILE A 164 1.38 8.67 -8.56
N ILE A 165 1.35 8.66 -7.23
CA ILE A 165 2.56 8.62 -6.39
C ILE A 165 3.40 7.39 -6.72
N ILE A 166 2.77 6.21 -6.83
CA ILE A 166 3.48 4.97 -7.19
C ILE A 166 4.11 5.10 -8.59
N LYS A 167 3.35 5.54 -9.61
CA LYS A 167 3.86 5.69 -10.99
C LYS A 167 4.97 6.73 -11.11
N THR A 168 4.83 7.87 -10.43
CA THR A 168 5.86 8.92 -10.45
C THR A 168 7.12 8.47 -9.70
N SER A 169 6.97 7.70 -8.62
CA SER A 169 8.12 7.15 -7.90
C SER A 169 8.96 6.20 -8.78
N THR A 170 8.35 5.41 -9.66
CA THR A 170 9.10 4.53 -10.58
C THR A 170 9.81 5.30 -11.70
N GLN A 171 9.32 6.48 -12.06
CA GLN A 171 10.00 7.36 -13.01
C GLN A 171 11.28 7.97 -12.40
N HIS A 172 11.22 8.38 -11.13
CA HIS A 172 12.35 8.96 -10.41
C HIS A 172 13.34 7.92 -9.85
N ILE A 173 12.85 6.77 -9.42
CA ILE A 173 13.63 5.65 -8.86
C ILE A 173 13.42 4.43 -9.77
N GLN A 174 14.10 4.45 -10.92
CA GLN A 174 13.91 3.47 -11.98
C GLN A 174 14.36 2.06 -11.58
N ASN A 175 13.65 1.05 -12.08
CA ASN A 175 13.95 -0.38 -11.93
C ASN A 175 14.17 -0.85 -10.49
N ASN A 176 13.62 -0.15 -9.49
CA ASN A 176 13.78 -0.50 -8.09
C ASN A 176 12.65 -1.45 -7.63
N ILE A 177 12.95 -2.74 -7.66
CA ILE A 177 12.03 -3.80 -7.22
C ILE A 177 11.72 -3.66 -5.72
N GLU A 178 12.71 -3.34 -4.89
CA GLU A 178 12.54 -3.23 -3.43
C GLU A 178 11.55 -2.13 -3.04
N LEU A 179 11.53 -1.01 -3.80
CA LEU A 179 10.56 0.06 -3.64
C LEU A 179 9.14 -0.42 -3.92
N LEU A 180 8.93 -1.13 -5.05
CA LEU A 180 7.62 -1.66 -5.43
C LEU A 180 7.13 -2.73 -4.44
N GLU A 181 8.03 -3.58 -3.95
CA GLU A 181 7.73 -4.53 -2.87
C GLU A 181 7.33 -3.81 -1.58
N SER A 182 8.04 -2.74 -1.23
CA SER A 182 7.71 -1.96 -0.03
C SER A 182 6.34 -1.29 -0.15
N PHE A 183 5.97 -0.79 -1.34
CA PHE A 183 4.59 -0.33 -1.59
C PHE A 183 3.58 -1.46 -1.46
N TYR A 184 3.87 -2.64 -2.03
CA TYR A 184 2.98 -3.80 -1.96
C TYR A 184 2.74 -4.19 -0.50
N ASP A 185 3.80 -4.36 0.29
CA ASP A 185 3.71 -4.72 1.71
C ASP A 185 2.94 -3.68 2.51
N MET A 186 3.18 -2.40 2.25
CA MET A 186 2.48 -1.29 2.89
C MET A 186 0.98 -1.30 2.56
N ILE A 187 0.59 -1.51 1.30
CA ILE A 187 -0.82 -1.59 0.89
C ILE A 187 -1.49 -2.87 1.43
N GLU A 188 -0.77 -3.99 1.40
CA GLU A 188 -1.25 -5.27 1.93
C GLU A 188 -1.48 -5.21 3.44
N SER A 189 -0.73 -4.36 4.15
CA SER A 189 -0.90 -4.14 5.59
C SER A 189 -2.26 -3.53 5.97
N PHE A 190 -2.98 -2.89 5.04
CA PHE A 190 -4.32 -2.38 5.29
C PHE A 190 -5.39 -3.45 5.08
N ASP A 191 -6.31 -3.55 6.05
CA ASP A 191 -7.42 -4.52 5.99
C ASP A 191 -8.66 -3.93 5.29
N ASN A 192 -8.97 -2.64 5.54
CA ASN A 192 -10.21 -1.99 5.12
C ASN A 192 -9.99 -0.93 4.02
N LEU A 193 -9.30 -1.27 2.95
CA LEU A 193 -9.03 -0.35 1.83
C LEU A 193 -9.75 -0.81 0.56
N LYS A 194 -10.75 -0.06 0.10
CA LYS A 194 -11.56 -0.40 -1.09
C LYS A 194 -10.72 -0.54 -2.36
N CYS A 195 -9.75 0.34 -2.57
CA CYS A 195 -8.88 0.35 -3.74
C CYS A 195 -7.66 -0.60 -3.64
N LYS A 196 -7.58 -1.44 -2.60
CA LYS A 196 -6.44 -2.33 -2.33
C LYS A 196 -6.09 -3.22 -3.52
N CYS A 197 -7.02 -4.04 -4.02
CA CYS A 197 -6.77 -4.96 -5.12
C CYS A 197 -6.26 -4.24 -6.37
N ARG A 198 -6.91 -3.13 -6.73
CA ARG A 198 -6.52 -2.30 -7.89
C ARG A 198 -5.08 -1.78 -7.78
N LEU A 199 -4.68 -1.28 -6.61
CA LEU A 199 -3.33 -0.76 -6.39
C LEU A 199 -2.28 -1.88 -6.37
N LEU A 200 -2.60 -3.05 -5.80
CA LEU A 200 -1.72 -4.21 -5.82
C LEU A 200 -1.53 -4.75 -7.24
N ASP A 201 -2.61 -4.83 -8.03
CA ASP A 201 -2.55 -5.24 -9.44
C ASP A 201 -1.73 -4.25 -10.28
N GLN A 202 -1.87 -2.95 -10.01
CA GLN A 202 -1.03 -1.93 -10.63
C GLN A 202 0.46 -2.13 -10.30
N ILE A 203 0.81 -2.42 -9.03
CA ILE A 203 2.19 -2.69 -8.64
C ILE A 203 2.72 -3.94 -9.35
N ILE A 204 1.91 -5.00 -9.43
CA ILE A 204 2.27 -6.21 -10.18
C ILE A 204 2.52 -5.90 -11.65
N SER A 205 1.69 -5.05 -12.27
CA SER A 205 1.89 -4.59 -13.66
C SER A 205 3.21 -3.84 -13.81
N LEU A 206 3.51 -2.90 -12.91
CA LEU A 206 4.76 -2.14 -12.94
C LEU A 206 5.99 -3.04 -12.73
N ILE A 207 5.90 -4.08 -11.90
CA ILE A 207 6.98 -5.05 -11.72
C ILE A 207 7.22 -5.84 -13.01
N ARG A 208 6.16 -6.20 -13.76
CA ARG A 208 6.27 -6.91 -15.05
C ARG A 208 6.88 -6.05 -16.17
N GLU A 209 6.77 -4.74 -16.07
CA GLU A 209 7.38 -3.80 -17.03
C GLU A 209 8.90 -3.67 -16.86
N ILE A 210 9.45 -4.04 -15.69
CA ILE A 210 10.89 -4.04 -15.44
C ILE A 210 11.54 -5.14 -16.31
N PRO A 211 12.72 -4.87 -16.94
CA PRO A 211 13.41 -5.85 -17.76
C PRO A 211 13.53 -7.23 -17.10
N THR A 212 13.10 -8.26 -17.84
CA THR A 212 12.96 -9.63 -17.35
C THR A 212 14.28 -10.14 -16.77
N THR A 213 14.34 -10.13 -15.45
CA THR A 213 15.40 -10.69 -14.63
C THR A 213 14.79 -11.83 -13.85
N ASP A 214 15.54 -12.89 -13.59
CA ASP A 214 15.12 -14.00 -12.72
C ASP A 214 14.59 -13.49 -11.36
N LEU A 215 15.16 -12.40 -10.84
CA LEU A 215 14.72 -11.73 -9.62
C LEU A 215 13.28 -11.19 -9.71
N VAL A 216 12.87 -10.68 -10.87
CA VAL A 216 11.51 -10.17 -11.10
C VAL A 216 10.50 -11.32 -11.03
N GLU A 217 10.80 -12.43 -11.71
CA GLU A 217 9.94 -13.62 -11.69
C GLU A 217 9.79 -14.18 -10.28
N VAL A 218 10.90 -14.31 -9.54
CA VAL A 218 10.85 -14.74 -8.13
C VAL A 218 10.07 -13.77 -7.25
N THR A 219 10.19 -12.47 -7.49
CA THR A 219 9.41 -11.46 -6.77
C THR A 219 7.91 -11.66 -7.02
N LEU A 220 7.50 -11.84 -8.28
CA LEU A 220 6.11 -12.11 -8.65
C LEU A 220 5.56 -13.41 -8.04
N LEU A 221 6.40 -14.43 -7.83
CA LEU A 221 6.01 -15.66 -7.15
C LEU A 221 5.85 -15.52 -5.63
N THR A 222 6.61 -14.61 -5.02
CA THR A 222 6.64 -14.43 -3.56
C THR A 222 5.62 -13.41 -3.06
N LEU A 223 5.29 -12.38 -3.84
CA LEU A 223 4.33 -11.34 -3.45
C LEU A 223 2.95 -11.89 -3.03
N PRO A 224 2.29 -12.79 -3.78
CA PRO A 224 0.98 -13.32 -3.40
C PRO A 224 1.00 -14.12 -2.10
N LEU A 225 2.17 -14.62 -1.67
CA LEU A 225 2.30 -15.33 -0.41
C LEU A 225 2.26 -14.38 0.79
N ARG A 226 2.65 -13.11 0.61
CA ARG A 226 2.81 -12.16 1.73
C ARG A 226 1.51 -11.87 2.47
N LYS A 227 0.36 -11.89 1.78
CA LYS A 227 -0.96 -11.73 2.42
C LYS A 227 -1.22 -12.76 3.52
N PHE A 228 -0.64 -13.95 3.41
CA PHE A 228 -0.81 -15.06 4.37
C PHE A 228 0.14 -14.95 5.57
N LEU A 229 1.11 -14.03 5.58
CA LEU A 229 2.00 -13.83 6.73
C LEU A 229 1.25 -13.35 8.00
N LYS A 230 0.07 -12.75 7.82
CA LYS A 230 -0.85 -12.37 8.91
C LYS A 230 -1.74 -13.53 9.35
N ASN A 231 -2.17 -14.37 8.42
CA ASN A 231 -3.09 -15.48 8.66
C ASN A 231 -2.73 -16.68 7.80
N VAL A 232 -1.95 -17.59 8.37
CA VAL A 232 -1.47 -18.82 7.72
C VAL A 232 -2.57 -19.89 7.63
N SER A 233 -3.62 -19.77 8.45
CA SER A 233 -4.74 -20.72 8.51
C SER A 233 -5.80 -20.46 7.42
N ASP A 234 -5.56 -19.53 6.50
CA ASP A 234 -6.45 -19.28 5.36
C ASP A 234 -6.52 -20.53 4.46
N ARG A 235 -7.75 -20.94 4.09
CA ARG A 235 -8.03 -22.09 3.22
C ARG A 235 -7.38 -21.99 1.84
N SER A 236 -7.10 -20.77 1.37
CA SER A 236 -6.47 -20.54 0.08
C SER A 236 -4.93 -20.64 0.13
N PHE A 237 -4.32 -20.59 1.32
CA PHE A 237 -2.86 -20.59 1.47
C PHE A 237 -2.18 -21.82 0.86
N PRO A 238 -2.60 -23.07 1.14
CA PRO A 238 -1.92 -24.26 0.60
C PRO A 238 -1.87 -24.29 -0.93
N ASN A 239 -2.94 -23.85 -1.58
CA ASN A 239 -3.04 -23.83 -3.03
C ASN A 239 -2.11 -22.79 -3.66
N VAL A 240 -2.05 -21.59 -3.08
CA VAL A 240 -1.13 -20.53 -3.55
C VAL A 240 0.31 -20.94 -3.29
N LEU A 241 0.62 -21.49 -2.12
CA LEU A 241 1.94 -22.02 -1.80
C LEU A 241 2.37 -23.08 -2.81
N LYS A 242 1.55 -24.11 -3.04
CA LYS A 242 1.84 -25.16 -4.02
C LYS A 242 2.09 -24.59 -5.42
N SER A 243 1.27 -23.64 -5.86
CA SER A 243 1.47 -22.98 -7.15
C SER A 243 2.80 -22.22 -7.21
N SER A 244 3.19 -21.51 -6.15
CA SER A 244 4.46 -20.78 -6.11
C SER A 244 5.67 -21.73 -6.10
N LEU A 245 5.60 -22.84 -5.36
CA LEU A 245 6.67 -23.85 -5.32
C LEU A 245 6.89 -24.49 -6.70
N LEU A 246 5.80 -24.95 -7.36
CA LEU A 246 5.88 -25.57 -8.68
C LEU A 246 6.40 -24.61 -9.75
N LYS A 247 5.94 -23.35 -9.71
CA LYS A 247 6.43 -22.32 -10.65
C LYS A 247 7.90 -22.01 -10.40
N PHE A 248 8.36 -21.96 -9.16
CA PHE A 248 9.77 -21.76 -8.86
C PHE A 248 10.63 -22.92 -9.37
N GLU A 249 10.21 -24.18 -9.17
CA GLU A 249 10.92 -25.33 -9.73
C GLU A 249 11.01 -25.25 -11.26
N ALA A 250 9.90 -24.92 -11.94
CA ALA A 250 9.90 -24.72 -13.39
C ALA A 250 10.87 -23.61 -13.83
N LEU A 251 10.91 -22.48 -13.12
CA LEU A 251 11.85 -21.39 -13.39
C LEU A 251 13.31 -21.84 -13.23
N THR A 252 13.64 -22.61 -12.19
CA THR A 252 15.02 -23.11 -11.98
C THR A 252 15.48 -24.09 -13.05
N ILE A 253 14.55 -24.74 -13.75
CA ILE A 253 14.85 -25.64 -14.88
C ILE A 253 15.02 -24.83 -16.18
N GLN A 254 14.18 -23.82 -16.38
CA GLN A 254 14.17 -23.01 -17.61
C GLN A 254 15.30 -21.98 -17.66
N ILE A 255 15.63 -21.39 -16.51
CA ILE A 255 16.56 -20.27 -16.39
C ILE A 255 17.57 -20.62 -15.29
N ASP A 256 18.86 -20.39 -15.59
CA ASP A 256 19.89 -20.47 -14.56
C ASP A 256 19.77 -19.28 -13.60
N CYS A 257 18.98 -19.46 -12.54
CA CYS A 257 18.66 -18.41 -11.59
C CYS A 257 19.91 -17.97 -10.80
N SER A 258 20.03 -16.66 -10.59
CA SER A 258 21.04 -16.05 -9.75
C SER A 258 20.87 -16.47 -8.28
N ILE A 259 21.99 -16.40 -7.53
CA ILE A 259 21.99 -16.70 -6.10
C ILE A 259 21.05 -15.76 -5.34
N MET A 260 20.88 -14.51 -5.79
CA MET A 260 19.98 -13.53 -5.18
C MET A 260 18.50 -13.97 -5.27
N SER A 261 18.10 -14.56 -6.39
CA SER A 261 16.77 -15.11 -6.60
C SER A 261 16.50 -16.30 -5.67
N TYR A 262 17.46 -17.21 -5.53
CA TYR A 262 17.37 -18.29 -4.54
C TYR A 262 17.30 -17.77 -3.10
N GLU A 263 18.15 -16.80 -2.73
CA GLU A 263 18.07 -16.13 -1.43
C GLU A 263 16.67 -15.59 -1.19
N LYS A 264 16.15 -14.78 -2.11
CA LYS A 264 14.86 -14.13 -1.96
C LYS A 264 13.72 -15.13 -1.77
N PHE A 265 13.67 -16.18 -2.59
CA PHE A 265 12.63 -17.20 -2.47
C PHE A 265 12.74 -17.98 -1.16
N CYS A 266 13.94 -18.44 -0.81
CA CYS A 266 14.16 -19.25 0.39
C CYS A 266 13.88 -18.47 1.67
N PHE A 267 14.33 -17.22 1.76
CA PHE A 267 14.03 -16.36 2.90
C PHE A 267 12.54 -16.05 3.01
N SER A 268 11.86 -15.81 1.88
CA SER A 268 10.41 -15.59 1.87
C SER A 268 9.65 -16.79 2.42
N LEU A 269 10.05 -18.01 2.06
CA LEU A 269 9.46 -19.24 2.61
C LEU A 269 9.81 -19.46 4.08
N ASN A 270 11.04 -19.16 4.48
CA ASN A 270 11.48 -19.29 5.86
C ASN A 270 10.65 -18.43 6.83
N LEU A 271 10.15 -17.26 6.40
CA LEU A 271 9.28 -16.40 7.20
C LEU A 271 7.98 -17.10 7.67
N PHE A 272 7.50 -18.12 6.96
CA PHE A 272 6.32 -18.88 7.35
C PHE A 272 6.61 -19.91 8.44
N LEU A 273 7.83 -20.44 8.53
CA LEU A 273 8.18 -21.49 9.49
C LEU A 273 8.17 -21.01 10.94
N ASP A 274 8.30 -19.70 11.15
CA ASP A 274 8.26 -19.05 12.46
C ASP A 274 6.84 -18.62 12.87
N LYS A 275 5.82 -18.87 12.03
CA LYS A 275 4.46 -18.41 12.28
C LYS A 275 3.65 -19.41 13.10
N GLU A 276 3.05 -18.91 14.17
CA GLU A 276 2.07 -19.65 14.98
C GLU A 276 0.84 -20.01 14.13
N GLY A 277 0.37 -21.25 14.23
CA GLY A 277 -0.80 -21.73 13.48
C GLY A 277 -0.53 -22.32 12.09
N LEU A 278 0.73 -22.50 11.71
CA LEU A 278 1.10 -23.27 10.52
C LEU A 278 0.83 -24.76 10.74
N ASP A 279 0.11 -25.40 9.82
CA ASP A 279 -0.12 -26.84 9.84
C ASP A 279 1.21 -27.61 9.74
N ASN A 280 1.36 -28.68 10.53
CA ASN A 280 2.52 -29.56 10.53
C ASN A 280 2.82 -30.13 9.13
N ASN A 281 1.79 -30.43 8.33
CA ASN A 281 2.00 -30.90 6.96
C ASN A 281 2.64 -29.81 6.09
N LEU A 282 2.16 -28.57 6.19
CA LEU A 282 2.70 -27.43 5.46
C LEU A 282 4.13 -27.11 5.92
N TYR A 283 4.40 -27.20 7.23
CA TYR A 283 5.73 -27.07 7.79
C TYR A 283 6.70 -28.10 7.18
N THR A 284 6.32 -29.38 7.13
CA THR A 284 7.13 -30.44 6.53
C THR A 284 7.35 -30.19 5.04
N ILE A 285 6.31 -29.78 4.30
CA ILE A 285 6.43 -29.48 2.86
C ILE A 285 7.44 -28.35 2.62
N ILE A 286 7.31 -27.23 3.33
CA ILE A 286 8.21 -26.08 3.18
C ILE A 286 9.64 -26.48 3.58
N SER A 287 9.81 -27.19 4.70
CA SER A 287 11.12 -27.61 5.20
C SER A 287 11.81 -28.60 4.27
N CYS A 288 11.10 -29.61 3.76
CA CYS A 288 11.62 -30.56 2.79
C CYS A 288 11.99 -29.87 1.46
N PHE A 289 11.18 -28.92 1.01
CA PHE A 289 11.44 -28.15 -0.20
C PHE A 289 12.71 -27.29 -0.04
N LEU A 290 12.82 -26.53 1.05
CA LEU A 290 13.99 -25.72 1.37
C LEU A 290 15.25 -26.58 1.48
N HIS A 291 15.17 -27.71 2.19
CA HIS A 291 16.31 -28.63 2.32
C HIS A 291 16.75 -29.17 0.94
N THR A 292 15.80 -29.55 0.09
CA THR A 292 16.09 -30.06 -1.26
C THR A 292 16.79 -29.00 -2.11
N ILE A 293 16.32 -27.75 -2.09
CA ILE A 293 16.96 -26.64 -2.83
C ILE A 293 18.35 -26.34 -2.27
N LEU A 294 18.49 -26.22 -0.96
CA LEU A 294 19.77 -25.89 -0.33
C LEU A 294 20.82 -26.97 -0.63
N LYS A 295 20.44 -28.24 -0.62
CA LYS A 295 21.31 -29.35 -1.01
C LYS A 295 21.69 -29.30 -2.49
N LYS A 296 20.74 -28.97 -3.39
CA LYS A 296 21.04 -28.75 -4.82
C LYS A 296 22.04 -27.60 -5.02
N LEU A 297 21.92 -26.52 -4.25
CA LEU A 297 22.83 -25.37 -4.31
C LEU A 297 24.21 -25.64 -3.71
N GLU A 298 24.28 -26.52 -2.71
CA GLU A 298 25.54 -26.99 -2.14
C GLU A 298 26.31 -27.84 -3.15
N ILE A 299 25.63 -28.79 -3.81
CA ILE A 299 26.24 -29.64 -4.85
C ILE A 299 26.74 -28.80 -6.03
N SER A 300 26.02 -27.74 -6.41
CA SER A 300 26.43 -26.83 -7.48
C SER A 300 27.48 -25.79 -7.07
N GLY A 301 27.88 -25.74 -5.79
CA GLY A 301 28.90 -24.82 -5.28
C GLY A 301 28.45 -23.35 -5.18
N ARG A 302 27.16 -23.06 -5.38
CA ARG A 302 26.60 -21.69 -5.45
C ARG A 302 26.01 -21.20 -4.12
N LEU A 303 26.47 -21.76 -3.00
CA LEU A 303 25.87 -21.50 -1.70
C LEU A 303 26.42 -20.22 -1.04
N SER A 304 25.59 -19.18 -1.01
CA SER A 304 25.89 -17.92 -0.29
C SER A 304 26.02 -18.11 1.23
N SER A 305 26.76 -17.22 1.90
CA SER A 305 26.89 -17.18 3.36
C SER A 305 25.56 -17.05 4.08
N LYS A 306 24.58 -16.34 3.50
CA LYS A 306 23.23 -16.22 4.06
C LYS A 306 22.47 -17.55 3.98
N LEU A 307 22.55 -18.24 2.84
CA LEU A 307 21.93 -19.55 2.65
C LEU A 307 22.58 -20.63 3.52
N LYS A 308 23.89 -20.54 3.79
CA LYS A 308 24.58 -21.42 4.76
C LYS A 308 24.00 -21.29 6.17
N LYS A 309 23.66 -20.06 6.62
CA LYS A 309 22.99 -19.87 7.92
C LYS A 309 21.62 -20.52 7.93
N LEU A 310 20.86 -20.38 6.84
CA LEU A 310 19.55 -21.00 6.69
C LEU A 310 19.66 -22.54 6.66
N GLN A 311 20.67 -23.10 5.99
CA GLN A 311 20.91 -24.55 5.91
C GLN A 311 21.14 -25.19 7.28
N LYS A 312 21.86 -24.51 8.19
CA LYS A 312 22.08 -24.98 9.57
C LYS A 312 20.77 -25.15 10.36
N ARG A 313 19.71 -24.43 10.00
CA ARG A 313 18.38 -24.60 10.61
C ARG A 313 17.77 -25.96 10.24
N PHE A 314 18.13 -26.53 9.10
CA PHE A 314 17.54 -27.75 8.55
C PHE A 314 18.48 -28.97 8.60
N SER A 315 19.72 -28.83 9.06
CA SER A 315 20.68 -29.95 9.20
C SER A 315 20.28 -30.99 10.26
N PHE A 316 19.27 -30.70 11.09
CA PHE A 316 18.68 -31.66 12.05
C PHE A 316 17.42 -32.37 11.52
N VAL A 317 16.88 -31.98 10.36
CA VAL A 317 15.64 -32.56 9.80
C VAL A 317 15.91 -33.86 9.03
N SER A 318 17.17 -34.19 8.76
CA SER A 318 17.60 -35.21 7.81
C SER A 318 17.68 -36.65 8.30
N GLU A 319 17.40 -36.97 9.58
CA GLU A 319 17.47 -38.37 10.05
C GLU A 319 16.14 -39.13 10.08
N SER A 320 14.99 -38.50 9.82
CA SER A 320 13.68 -39.16 10.00
C SER A 320 12.80 -39.32 8.76
N ASN A 321 13.14 -38.73 7.60
CA ASN A 321 12.22 -38.70 6.44
C ASN A 321 12.85 -39.02 5.08
N VAL A 322 14.06 -39.60 5.04
CA VAL A 322 14.63 -40.12 3.79
C VAL A 322 14.09 -41.53 3.47
N ASP A 323 13.68 -42.30 4.47
CA ASP A 323 13.20 -43.68 4.29
C ASP A 323 11.75 -43.79 3.79
N SER A 324 10.97 -42.70 3.83
CA SER A 324 9.57 -42.69 3.37
C SER A 324 9.40 -42.37 1.89
N ARG A 325 10.45 -41.91 1.19
CA ARG A 325 10.44 -41.72 -0.28
C ARG A 325 10.96 -42.92 -1.07
N SER A 326 11.65 -43.88 -0.44
CA SER A 326 12.06 -45.12 -1.09
C SER A 326 10.94 -46.17 -1.15
N ASN A 327 9.93 -46.10 -0.26
CA ASN A 327 8.88 -47.12 -0.18
C ASN A 327 7.63 -46.86 -1.03
N LEU A 328 7.44 -45.65 -1.60
CA LEU A 328 6.29 -45.40 -2.50
C LEU A 328 6.55 -45.77 -3.97
N ASN A 329 7.80 -45.99 -4.37
CA ASN A 329 8.14 -46.34 -5.75
C ASN A 329 8.26 -47.85 -6.00
N SER A 330 8.04 -48.69 -4.98
CA SER A 330 8.13 -50.15 -5.06
C SER A 330 6.79 -50.89 -5.05
N GLU A 331 5.66 -50.22 -4.81
CA GLU A 331 4.34 -50.88 -4.67
C GLU A 331 3.36 -50.64 -5.83
N THR A 332 3.83 -50.17 -7.00
CA THR A 332 2.96 -49.98 -8.20
C THR A 332 3.33 -50.85 -9.40
N GLN A 333 4.05 -51.94 -9.20
CA GLN A 333 4.16 -53.02 -10.18
C GLN A 333 3.85 -54.36 -9.50
N ILE A 334 2.59 -54.79 -9.59
CA ILE A 334 2.11 -56.16 -9.88
C ILE A 334 0.61 -56.07 -10.17
#